data_AF-A0A389MKJ8-F1
#
_entry.id   AF-A0A389MKJ8-F1
#
_cell.length_a   1.000
_cell.length_b   1.000
_cell.length_c   1.000
_cell.angle_alpha   90.00
_cell.angle_beta   90.00
_cell.angle_gamma   90.00
#
_symmetry.space_group_name_H-M   'P 1'
#
loop_
_entity.id
_entity.type
_entity.pdbx_description
1 polymer ?
#
loop_
_entity_poly.entity_id
_entity_poly.type
_entity_poly.pdbx_seq_one_letter_code
_entity_poly.pdbx_strand_id
1 'polypeptide(L)'
;MSYADALADLKADFGKQKLLTPSDIAPYISKSSSAQAALRSREKFPIATKDVGGRIFVSIYDLAHFIGDDDGEEVAPIKQPHKLKQHKPAKHNTTDKNKPTRRPPSLGKTLKLMRARREQLELQLEFQRDLYIELEAIELDRFAKSGSRTAKQPPL
;
A
#
# COMPACT_ATOMS: atom_id res chain seq x y z
N MET A 1 -11.02 1.78 13.03
CA MET A 1 -11.53 3.19 13.02
C MET A 1 -13.05 3.11 12.96
N SER A 2 -13.85 3.93 13.65
CA SER A 2 -15.31 3.81 13.52
C SER A 2 -15.80 4.39 12.19
N TYR A 3 -16.89 3.86 11.63
CA TYR A 3 -17.55 4.41 10.44
C TYR A 3 -17.86 5.91 10.56
N ALA A 4 -18.34 6.34 11.73
CA ALA A 4 -18.70 7.74 11.98
C ALA A 4 -17.46 8.65 11.93
N ASP A 5 -16.32 8.16 12.44
CA ASP A 5 -15.06 8.89 12.44
C ASP A 5 -14.48 8.95 11.03
N ALA A 6 -14.45 7.83 10.30
CA ALA A 6 -14.00 7.78 8.91
C ALA A 6 -14.83 8.72 8.00
N LEU A 7 -16.15 8.79 8.22
CA LEU A 7 -17.02 9.68 7.47
C LEU A 7 -16.84 11.16 7.84
N ALA A 8 -16.51 11.47 9.10
CA ALA A 8 -16.18 12.83 9.52
C ALA A 8 -14.88 13.30 8.86
N ASP A 9 -13.86 12.46 8.84
CA ASP A 9 -12.56 12.75 8.22
C ASP A 9 -12.68 12.93 6.70
N LEU A 10 -13.38 12.01 6.02
CA LEU A 10 -13.62 12.14 4.58
C LEU A 10 -14.44 13.40 4.22
N LYS A 11 -15.35 13.83 5.10
CA LYS A 11 -16.07 15.10 4.91
C LYS A 11 -15.19 16.32 5.16
N ALA A 12 -14.22 16.23 6.07
CA ALA A 12 -13.24 17.30 6.28
C ALA A 12 -12.33 17.46 5.05
N ASP A 13 -11.87 16.35 4.49
CA ASP A 13 -10.95 16.34 3.34
C ASP A 13 -11.62 16.72 2.02
N PHE A 14 -12.83 16.22 1.75
CA PHE A 14 -13.51 16.40 0.46
C PHE A 14 -14.72 17.37 0.49
N GLY A 15 -15.04 17.92 1.66
CA GLY A 15 -16.09 18.92 1.85
C GLY A 15 -17.49 18.42 1.44
N LYS A 16 -18.11 19.11 0.47
CA LYS A 16 -19.48 18.83 0.00
C LYS A 16 -19.54 17.80 -1.13
N GLN A 17 -18.41 17.33 -1.64
CA GLN A 17 -18.42 16.32 -2.70
C GLN A 17 -19.00 15.03 -2.11
N LYS A 18 -19.82 14.31 -2.89
CA LYS A 18 -20.39 13.01 -2.48
C LYS A 18 -19.84 11.84 -3.28
N LEU A 19 -19.16 12.16 -4.39
CA LEU A 19 -18.62 11.24 -5.38
C LEU A 19 -17.14 11.57 -5.56
N LEU A 20 -16.28 10.59 -5.33
CA LEU A 20 -14.84 10.70 -5.40
C LEU A 20 -14.31 10.00 -6.64
N THR A 21 -13.28 10.57 -7.25
CA THR A 21 -12.59 9.94 -8.37
C THR A 21 -11.61 8.88 -7.87
N PRO A 22 -11.21 7.91 -8.70
CA PRO A 22 -10.20 6.90 -8.37
C PRO A 22 -8.85 7.47 -7.89
N SER A 23 -8.53 8.71 -8.29
CA SER A 23 -7.33 9.41 -7.82
C SER A 23 -7.47 9.86 -6.36
N ASP A 24 -8.66 10.31 -5.97
CA ASP A 24 -8.95 10.84 -4.63
C ASP A 24 -8.98 9.75 -3.57
N ILE A 25 -9.43 8.54 -3.94
CA ILE A 25 -9.45 7.36 -3.05
C ILE A 25 -8.13 6.59 -2.99
N ALA A 26 -7.15 6.94 -3.83
CA ALA A 26 -5.87 6.23 -3.88
C ALA A 26 -5.09 6.24 -2.55
N PRO A 27 -5.06 7.34 -1.77
CA PRO A 27 -4.39 7.37 -0.47
C PRO A 27 -5.03 6.42 0.54
N TYR A 28 -6.36 6.36 0.61
CA TYR A 28 -7.08 5.57 1.61
C TYR A 28 -7.04 4.06 1.35
N ILE A 29 -7.03 3.65 0.08
CA ILE A 29 -7.02 2.23 -0.31
C ILE A 29 -5.57 1.70 -0.48
N SER A 30 -4.55 2.57 -0.36
CA SER A 30 -3.14 2.25 -0.64
C SER A 30 -2.92 1.60 -2.03
N LYS A 31 -3.74 1.99 -3.02
CA LYS A 31 -3.67 1.47 -4.40
C LYS A 31 -3.74 2.63 -5.39
N SER A 32 -2.81 2.65 -6.33
CA SER A 32 -2.81 3.65 -7.40
C SER A 32 -4.08 3.56 -8.26
N SER A 33 -4.49 4.68 -8.87
CA SER A 33 -5.67 4.74 -9.76
C SER A 33 -5.62 3.70 -10.89
N SER A 34 -4.43 3.42 -11.43
CA SER A 34 -4.18 2.36 -12.42
C SER A 34 -4.40 0.96 -11.84
N ALA A 35 -3.90 0.69 -10.63
CA ALA A 35 -4.15 -0.57 -9.93
C ALA A 35 -5.64 -0.77 -9.61
N GLN A 36 -6.34 0.30 -9.24
CA GLN A 36 -7.80 0.27 -9.05
C GLN A 36 -8.55 -0.02 -10.36
N ALA A 37 -8.10 0.52 -11.50
CA ALA A 37 -8.68 0.19 -12.81
C ALA A 37 -8.50 -1.30 -13.15
N ALA A 38 -7.33 -1.87 -12.88
CA ALA A 38 -7.07 -3.30 -13.07
C ALA A 38 -7.89 -4.19 -12.12
N LEU A 39 -8.20 -3.74 -10.91
CA LEU A 39 -9.08 -4.47 -9.99
C LEU A 39 -10.54 -4.42 -10.42
N ARG A 40 -11.00 -3.27 -10.91
CA ARG A 40 -12.36 -3.11 -11.44
C ARG A 40 -12.59 -3.96 -12.69
N SER A 41 -11.63 -3.99 -13.61
CA SER A 41 -11.74 -4.83 -14.83
C SER A 41 -11.72 -6.33 -14.54
N ARG A 42 -11.21 -6.73 -13.37
CA ARG A 42 -11.21 -8.11 -12.89
C ARG A 42 -12.38 -8.44 -11.95
N GLU A 43 -13.30 -7.49 -11.75
CA GLU A 43 -14.44 -7.60 -10.81
C GLU A 43 -14.02 -7.92 -9.36
N LYS A 44 -12.78 -7.55 -8.98
CA LYS A 44 -12.21 -7.77 -7.64
C LYS A 44 -12.04 -6.47 -6.86
N PHE A 45 -12.76 -5.43 -7.23
CA PHE A 45 -12.67 -4.15 -6.54
C PHE A 45 -13.57 -4.17 -5.28
N PRO A 46 -13.03 -3.87 -4.09
CA PRO A 46 -13.73 -4.10 -2.82
C PRO A 46 -14.85 -3.10 -2.53
N ILE A 47 -14.97 -2.02 -3.31
CA ILE A 47 -15.93 -0.93 -3.06
C ILE A 47 -16.90 -0.85 -4.24
N ALA A 48 -18.18 -0.55 -3.96
CA ALA A 48 -19.17 -0.31 -4.99
C ALA A 48 -18.77 0.90 -5.87
N THR A 49 -18.97 0.78 -7.19
CA THR A 49 -18.64 1.85 -8.14
C THR A 49 -19.87 2.31 -8.89
N LYS A 50 -19.94 3.60 -9.20
CA LYS A 50 -21.01 4.23 -9.98
C LYS A 50 -20.41 4.85 -11.23
N ASP A 51 -20.99 4.56 -12.38
CA ASP A 51 -20.62 5.21 -13.64
C ASP A 51 -21.53 6.43 -13.86
N VAL A 52 -20.91 7.61 -13.98
CA VAL A 52 -21.61 8.87 -14.24
C VAL A 52 -20.89 9.56 -15.40
N GLY A 53 -21.55 9.61 -16.57
CA GLY A 53 -21.01 10.28 -17.75
C GLY A 53 -19.76 9.61 -18.33
N GLY A 54 -19.63 8.28 -18.22
CA GLY A 54 -18.47 7.52 -18.71
C GLY A 54 -17.23 7.65 -17.82
N ARG A 55 -17.40 8.18 -16.61
CA ARG A 55 -16.37 8.25 -15.57
C ARG A 55 -16.86 7.48 -14.35
N ILE A 56 -15.97 6.70 -13.79
CA ILE A 56 -16.29 5.86 -12.63
C ILE A 56 -15.97 6.64 -11.36
N PHE A 57 -16.95 6.69 -10.46
CA PHE A 57 -16.88 7.32 -9.15
C PHE A 57 -17.15 6.31 -8.03
N VAL A 58 -16.66 6.64 -6.84
CA VAL A 58 -16.96 5.93 -5.60
C VAL A 58 -17.65 6.91 -4.65
N SER A 59 -18.68 6.46 -3.93
CA SER A 59 -19.33 7.35 -2.96
C SER A 59 -18.52 7.41 -1.65
N ILE A 60 -18.58 8.56 -0.98
CA ILE A 60 -17.89 8.76 0.31
C ILE A 60 -18.42 7.80 1.39
N TYR A 61 -19.70 7.44 1.31
CA TYR A 61 -20.31 6.49 2.24
C TYR A 61 -19.76 5.07 2.06
N ASP A 62 -19.60 4.62 0.81
CA ASP A 62 -19.04 3.30 0.51
C ASP A 62 -17.57 3.21 0.92
N LEU A 63 -16.83 4.32 0.77
CA LEU A 63 -15.46 4.43 1.24
C LEU A 63 -15.36 4.46 2.78
N ALA A 64 -16.25 5.19 3.45
CA ALA A 64 -16.30 5.24 4.91
C ALA A 64 -16.63 3.87 5.51
N HIS A 65 -17.52 3.09 4.89
CA HIS A 65 -17.76 1.70 5.27
C HIS A 65 -16.50 0.85 5.12
N PHE A 66 -15.81 0.96 3.99
CA PHE A 66 -14.57 0.22 3.76
C PHE A 66 -13.46 0.53 4.79
N ILE A 67 -13.34 1.78 5.25
CA ILE A 67 -12.34 2.19 6.25
C ILE A 67 -12.81 1.88 7.68
N GLY A 68 -14.12 1.96 7.92
CA GLY A 68 -14.72 1.80 9.24
C GLY A 68 -14.93 0.35 9.66
N ASP A 69 -15.14 -0.56 8.71
CA ASP A 69 -15.42 -1.98 8.97
C ASP A 69 -14.12 -2.80 9.08
N ASP A 70 -13.06 -2.23 9.67
CA ASP A 70 -11.70 -2.79 9.79
C ASP A 70 -11.59 -3.97 10.79
N ASP A 71 -12.66 -4.73 10.96
CA ASP A 71 -12.69 -6.03 11.64
C ASP A 71 -13.04 -7.10 10.61
N GLY A 72 -12.13 -7.38 9.67
CA GLY A 72 -11.90 -8.71 9.08
C GLY A 72 -13.08 -9.59 8.62
N GLU A 73 -14.29 -9.08 8.45
CA GLU A 73 -15.43 -9.89 8.03
C GLU A 73 -15.48 -9.95 6.51
N GLU A 74 -15.42 -11.18 6.01
CA GLU A 74 -15.86 -11.55 4.68
C GLU A 74 -17.14 -10.79 4.34
N VAL A 75 -17.06 -9.86 3.40
CA VAL A 75 -18.26 -9.23 2.85
C VAL A 75 -19.11 -10.34 2.24
N ALA A 76 -20.18 -10.68 2.94
CA ALA A 76 -21.20 -11.64 2.53
C ALA A 76 -21.66 -11.39 1.09
N PRO A 77 -22.08 -12.44 0.36
CA PRO A 77 -22.16 -12.41 -1.10
C PRO A 77 -23.32 -11.52 -1.55
N ILE A 78 -23.00 -10.40 -2.21
CA ILE A 78 -24.00 -9.59 -2.88
C ILE A 78 -24.51 -10.38 -4.10
N LYS A 79 -25.68 -10.98 -3.92
CA LYS A 79 -26.51 -11.59 -4.97
C LYS A 79 -26.84 -10.56 -6.05
N GLN A 80 -26.17 -10.65 -7.19
CA GLN A 80 -26.81 -10.37 -8.49
C GLN A 80 -26.35 -11.43 -9.50
N PRO A 81 -27.28 -12.20 -10.11
CA PRO A 81 -26.94 -13.17 -11.14
C PRO A 81 -26.72 -12.44 -12.47
N HIS A 82 -25.58 -11.77 -12.61
CA HIS A 82 -25.17 -11.28 -13.92
C HIS A 82 -24.47 -12.42 -14.63
N LYS A 83 -25.16 -12.95 -15.65
CA LYS A 83 -24.73 -14.05 -16.51
C LYS A 83 -23.23 -13.95 -16.77
N LEU A 84 -22.48 -14.97 -16.36
CA LEU A 84 -21.11 -15.23 -16.78
C LEU A 84 -21.04 -15.03 -18.30
N LYS A 85 -20.50 -13.89 -18.73
CA LYS A 85 -19.98 -13.79 -20.09
C LYS A 85 -18.74 -14.66 -20.06
N GLN A 86 -18.92 -15.93 -20.45
CA GLN A 86 -17.82 -16.80 -20.81
C GLN A 86 -16.92 -15.99 -21.74
N HIS A 87 -15.74 -15.61 -21.25
CA HIS A 87 -14.70 -15.05 -22.08
C HIS A 87 -14.35 -16.14 -23.08
N LYS A 88 -14.89 -16.04 -24.30
CA LYS A 88 -14.39 -16.79 -25.45
C LYS A 88 -12.89 -16.45 -25.52
N PRO A 89 -11.98 -17.43 -25.60
CA PRO A 89 -10.58 -17.13 -25.79
C PRO A 89 -10.47 -16.26 -27.05
N ALA A 90 -9.91 -15.07 -26.87
CA ALA A 90 -9.69 -14.15 -27.97
C ALA A 90 -8.94 -14.91 -29.06
N LYS A 91 -9.53 -14.98 -30.26
CA LYS A 91 -8.84 -15.52 -31.44
C LYS A 91 -7.49 -14.81 -31.52
N HIS A 92 -6.44 -15.62 -31.58
CA HIS A 92 -5.05 -15.20 -31.73
C HIS A 92 -4.95 -14.27 -32.94
N ASN A 93 -4.99 -12.95 -32.72
CA ASN A 93 -4.60 -12.01 -33.75
C ASN A 93 -3.13 -12.31 -34.09
N THR A 94 -2.90 -12.58 -35.36
CA THR A 94 -1.57 -12.77 -35.97
C THR A 94 -0.58 -11.77 -35.39
N THR A 95 0.33 -12.25 -34.56
CA THR A 95 1.40 -11.47 -33.97
C THR A 95 2.35 -11.03 -35.08
N ASP A 96 2.59 -9.73 -35.21
CA ASP A 96 3.67 -9.19 -36.05
C ASP A 96 4.98 -9.91 -35.70
N LYS A 97 5.52 -10.69 -36.65
CA LYS A 97 6.75 -11.47 -36.48
C LYS A 97 8.00 -10.59 -36.24
N ASN A 98 7.87 -9.27 -36.45
CA ASN A 98 8.95 -8.29 -36.31
C ASN A 98 8.96 -7.57 -34.95
N LYS A 99 7.97 -7.81 -34.07
CA LYS A 99 8.00 -7.22 -32.72
C LYS A 99 8.82 -8.13 -31.80
N PRO A 100 9.85 -7.62 -31.10
CA PRO A 100 10.60 -8.41 -30.14
C PRO A 100 9.65 -8.84 -29.02
N THR A 101 9.24 -10.11 -29.03
CA THR A 101 8.43 -10.69 -27.96
C THR A 101 9.24 -10.64 -26.67
N ARG A 102 8.86 -9.75 -25.74
CA ARG A 102 9.44 -9.71 -24.40
C ARG A 102 9.11 -11.04 -23.71
N ARG A 103 10.06 -11.96 -23.68
CA ARG A 103 9.93 -13.19 -22.90
C ARG A 103 9.78 -12.80 -21.43
N PRO A 104 8.87 -13.44 -20.66
CA PRO A 104 8.81 -13.20 -19.23
C PRO A 104 10.17 -13.52 -18.60
N PRO A 105 10.56 -12.82 -17.51
CA PRO A 105 11.80 -13.11 -16.82
C PRO A 105 11.80 -14.57 -16.37
N SER A 106 12.89 -15.29 -16.64
CA SER A 106 13.00 -16.69 -16.23
C SER A 106 13.03 -16.81 -14.71
N LEU A 107 12.44 -17.88 -14.17
CA LEU A 107 12.44 -18.17 -12.74
C LEU A 107 13.86 -18.23 -12.16
N GLY A 108 14.82 -18.77 -12.92
CA GLY A 108 16.22 -18.78 -12.50
C GLY A 108 16.81 -17.37 -12.33
N LYS A 109 16.42 -16.41 -13.18
CA LYS A 109 16.86 -15.01 -13.09
C LYS A 109 16.22 -14.31 -11.89
N THR A 110 14.94 -14.57 -11.61
CA THR A 110 14.26 -14.02 -10.43
C THR A 110 14.84 -14.57 -9.14
N LEU A 111 15.13 -15.87 -9.07
CA LEU A 111 15.77 -16.49 -7.90
C LEU A 111 17.17 -15.93 -7.63
N LYS A 112 18.00 -15.74 -8.66
CA LYS A 112 19.31 -15.09 -8.51
C LYS A 112 19.18 -13.65 -8.01
N LEU A 113 18.24 -12.89 -8.54
CA LEU A 113 17.99 -11.51 -8.09
C LEU A 113 17.52 -11.48 -6.63
N MET A 114 16.63 -12.39 -6.23
CA MET A 114 16.17 -12.49 -4.85
C MET A 114 17.31 -12.85 -3.88
N ARG A 115 18.22 -13.75 -4.28
CA ARG A 115 19.41 -14.08 -3.50
C ARG A 115 20.32 -12.87 -3.31
N ALA A 116 20.65 -12.17 -4.39
CA ALA A 116 21.47 -10.95 -4.32
C ALA A 116 20.82 -9.87 -3.43
N ARG A 117 19.49 -9.72 -3.52
CA ARG A 117 18.75 -8.78 -2.67
C ARG A 117 18.78 -9.18 -1.20
N ARG A 118 18.72 -10.47 -0.89
CA ARG A 118 18.83 -10.97 0.48
C ARG A 118 20.21 -10.67 1.07
N GLU A 119 21.28 -10.96 0.34
CA GLU A 119 22.66 -10.68 0.75
C GLU A 119 22.86 -9.18 1.04
N GLN A 120 22.30 -8.31 0.18
CA GLN A 120 22.35 -6.86 0.40
C GLN A 120 21.62 -6.43 1.69
N LEU A 121 20.46 -7.02 1.99
CA LEU A 121 19.70 -6.70 3.19
C LEU A 121 20.40 -7.20 4.45
N GLU A 122 21.05 -8.36 4.40
CA GLU A 122 21.84 -8.90 5.51
C GLU A 122 23.00 -7.94 5.83
N LEU A 123 23.74 -7.47 4.82
CA LEU A 123 24.81 -6.47 5.01
C LEU A 123 24.30 -5.14 5.60
N GLN A 124 23.12 -4.68 5.17
CA GLN A 124 22.50 -3.47 5.73
C GLN A 124 22.13 -3.66 7.20
N LEU A 125 21.62 -4.83 7.56
CA LEU A 125 21.30 -5.16 8.95
C LEU A 125 22.54 -5.21 9.84
N GLU A 126 23.64 -5.78 9.35
CA GLU A 126 24.92 -5.81 10.06
C GLU A 126 25.43 -4.40 10.31
N PHE A 127 25.50 -3.56 9.27
CA PHE A 127 25.89 -2.16 9.42
C PHE A 127 25.01 -1.39 10.44
N GLN A 128 23.70 -1.59 10.39
CA GLN A 128 22.77 -0.94 11.32
C GLN A 128 22.99 -1.40 12.77
N ARG A 129 23.31 -2.68 12.98
CA ARG A 129 23.63 -3.22 14.32
C ARG A 129 24.92 -2.62 14.85
N ASP A 130 25.96 -2.57 14.03
CA ASP A 130 27.25 -1.99 14.42
C ASP A 130 27.09 -0.50 14.77
N LEU A 131 26.37 0.25 13.94
CA LEU A 131 26.06 1.66 14.20
C LEU A 131 25.30 1.85 15.52
N TYR A 132 24.33 0.99 15.81
CA TYR A 132 23.58 1.05 17.06
C TYR A 132 24.49 0.86 18.28
N ILE A 133 25.37 -0.14 18.24
CA ILE A 133 26.33 -0.42 19.32
C ILE A 133 27.28 0.76 19.55
N GLU A 134 27.80 1.35 18.48
CA GLU A 134 28.68 2.53 18.58
C GLU A 134 27.96 3.74 19.20
N LEU A 135 26.71 3.98 18.80
CA LEU A 135 25.91 5.07 19.35
C LEU A 135 25.57 4.85 20.84
N GLU A 136 25.23 3.62 21.21
CA GLU A 136 24.99 3.23 22.61
C GLU A 136 26.25 3.46 23.47
N ALA A 137 27.43 3.09 22.96
CA ALA A 137 28.69 3.34 23.65
C ALA A 137 28.98 4.84 23.83
N ILE A 138 28.71 5.66 22.81
CA ILE A 138 28.86 7.12 22.89
C ILE A 138 27.88 7.71 23.91
N GLU A 139 26.64 7.21 23.96
CA GLU A 139 25.64 7.67 24.92
C GLU A 139 26.06 7.35 26.36
N LEU A 140 26.51 6.12 26.62
CA LEU A 140 27.01 5.70 27.94
C LEU A 140 28.23 6.54 28.38
N ASP A 141 29.18 6.82 27.48
CA ASP A 141 30.34 7.66 27.77
C ASP A 141 29.94 9.12 28.06
N ARG A 142 28.95 9.67 27.34
CA ARG A 142 28.38 10.99 27.65
C ARG A 142 27.72 11.03 29.03
N PHE A 143 26.94 10.01 29.39
CA PHE A 143 26.33 9.90 30.71
C PHE A 143 27.39 9.84 31.81
N ALA A 144 28.42 8.99 31.66
CA ALA A 144 29.53 8.89 32.62
C ALA A 144 30.30 10.21 32.79
N LYS A 145 30.55 10.94 31.69
CA LYS A 145 31.21 12.26 31.71
C LYS A 145 30.33 13.35 32.33
N SER A 146 29.01 13.27 32.21
CA SER A 146 28.09 14.25 32.80
C SER A 146 28.01 14.13 34.33
N GLY A 147 27.96 12.90 34.86
CA GLY A 147 27.87 12.64 36.31
C GLY A 147 29.14 12.98 37.09
N SER A 148 30.31 12.99 36.45
CA SER A 148 31.59 13.31 37.10
C SER A 148 31.89 14.82 37.20
N ARG A 149 31.16 15.67 36.46
CA ARG A 149 31.39 17.13 36.47
C ARG A 149 30.73 17.85 37.67
N THR A 150 29.73 17.26 38.31
CA THR A 150 29.00 17.87 39.45
C THR A 150 29.65 17.63 40.82
N ALA A 151 30.65 16.74 40.92
CA ALA A 151 31.29 16.38 42.20
C ALA A 151 32.51 17.25 42.58
N LYS A 152 32.87 18.27 41.78
CA LYS A 152 34.00 19.17 42.05
C LYS A 152 33.53 20.61 42.24
N GLN A 153 32.76 20.88 43.30
CA GLN A 153 32.76 22.23 43.89
C GLN A 153 33.57 22.19 45.18
N PRO A 154 34.56 23.07 45.36
CA PRO A 154 35.32 23.15 46.61
C PRO A 154 34.42 23.74 47.72
N PRO A 155 34.56 23.30 48.99
CA PRO A 155 33.88 23.94 50.10
C PRO A 155 34.45 25.36 50.32
N LEU A 156 33.53 26.29 50.63
CA LEU A 156 33.80 27.68 51.02
C LEU A 156 34.62 27.78 52.31
#